data_AF-A0A0Q6YKS0-F1
#
_entry.id   AF-A0A0Q6YKS0-F1
#
_cell.length_a   1.000
_cell.length_b   1.000
_cell.length_c   1.000
_cell.angle_alpha   90.00
_cell.angle_beta   90.00
_cell.angle_gamma   90.00
#
_symmetry.space_group_name_H-M   'P 1'
#
loop_
_entity.id
_entity.type
_entity.pdbx_description
1 polymer ?
#
loop_
_entity_poly.entity_id
_entity_poly.type
_entity_poly.pdbx_seq_one_letter_code
_entity_poly.pdbx_strand_id
1 'polypeptide(L)'
;MTWSTGLLGFAAGLLISVITAPVGVSGAVFLLPVQVSVLGVPSPAVTPTNLLFNVVAGPGALLRHRKAGRLGGPLTRLLIAGTVPGVVVGAVIRVFAVPGPRLFRLFVAVLLLPLGLWLWIRTLRPGSGRATGRPSARTTATLAVAVGIAGGIYGIGGGSLLGPILVGRGVPVAMVAPAALASTFVTSVVGAATYALLSLTTTGDIAPDWLLGLSCGLGGLIGGFLGAHLQPYLPEKVLRLLLGSLATGIGTLYAVQTLN
;
A
#
# COMPACT_ATOMS: atom_id res chain seq x y z
N MET A 1 13.63 -11.34 -18.49
CA MET A 1 12.63 -10.26 -18.57
C MET A 1 12.81 -9.51 -19.88
N THR A 2 11.76 -9.38 -20.69
CA THR A 2 11.78 -8.63 -21.96
C THR A 2 11.55 -7.14 -21.69
N TRP A 3 12.12 -6.26 -22.51
CA TRP A 3 11.93 -4.79 -22.41
C TRP A 3 10.43 -4.41 -22.34
N SER A 4 9.56 -5.15 -23.02
CA SER A 4 8.11 -4.99 -22.99
C SER A 4 7.51 -5.06 -21.58
N THR A 5 7.97 -5.97 -20.72
CA THR A 5 7.45 -6.13 -19.35
C THR A 5 7.83 -4.94 -18.47
N GLY A 6 9.03 -4.39 -18.65
CA GLY A 6 9.46 -3.17 -17.97
C GLY A 6 8.62 -1.94 -18.37
N LEU A 7 8.34 -1.77 -19.67
CA LEU A 7 7.45 -0.71 -20.17
C LEU A 7 6.02 -0.85 -19.63
N LEU A 8 5.48 -2.07 -19.62
CA LEU A 8 4.16 -2.34 -19.04
C LEU A 8 4.14 -2.05 -17.53
N GLY A 9 5.20 -2.43 -16.81
CA GLY A 9 5.37 -2.11 -15.40
C GLY A 9 5.39 -0.60 -15.14
N PHE A 10 6.15 0.14 -15.93
CA PHE A 10 6.20 1.61 -15.88
C PHE A 10 4.82 2.22 -16.14
N ALA A 11 4.13 1.81 -17.21
CA ALA A 11 2.80 2.30 -17.55
C ALA A 11 1.78 2.00 -16.44
N ALA A 12 1.79 0.79 -15.90
CA ALA A 12 0.92 0.41 -14.79
C ALA A 12 1.19 1.26 -13.54
N GLY A 13 2.47 1.43 -13.16
CA GLY A 13 2.88 2.26 -12.04
C GLY A 13 2.43 3.72 -12.21
N LEU A 14 2.58 4.27 -13.41
CA LEU A 14 2.17 5.63 -13.77
C LEU A 14 0.65 5.79 -13.69
N LEU A 15 -0.11 5.00 -14.43
CA LEU A 15 -1.57 5.13 -14.52
C LEU A 15 -2.24 4.95 -13.16
N ILE A 16 -1.81 3.94 -12.39
CA ILE A 16 -2.35 3.69 -11.06
C ILE A 16 -2.03 4.86 -10.13
N SER A 17 -0.78 5.35 -10.14
CA SER A 17 -0.37 6.42 -9.22
C SER A 17 -1.01 7.77 -9.56
N VAL A 18 -1.31 8.05 -10.84
CA VAL A 18 -2.09 9.23 -11.25
C VAL A 18 -3.46 9.24 -10.58
N ILE A 19 -4.09 8.08 -10.43
CA ILE A 19 -5.42 7.93 -9.85
C ILE A 19 -5.37 7.89 -8.31
N THR A 20 -4.38 7.23 -7.72
CA THR A 20 -4.33 6.99 -6.26
C THR A 20 -3.69 8.14 -5.47
N ALA A 21 -2.70 8.83 -6.05
CA ALA A 21 -1.99 9.92 -5.38
C ALA A 21 -2.85 11.13 -4.97
N PRO A 22 -3.86 11.57 -5.76
CA PRO A 22 -4.78 12.64 -5.34
C PRO A 22 -5.52 12.33 -4.03
N VAL A 23 -5.81 11.05 -3.75
CA VAL A 23 -6.52 10.59 -2.55
C VAL A 23 -5.55 10.29 -1.39
N GLY A 24 -4.23 10.42 -1.62
CA GLY A 24 -3.21 10.13 -0.63
C GLY A 24 -3.01 8.63 -0.36
N VAL A 25 -3.46 7.76 -1.28
CA VAL A 25 -3.29 6.31 -1.19
C VAL A 25 -2.09 5.91 -2.05
N SER A 26 -1.22 5.03 -1.53
CA SER A 26 -0.14 4.47 -2.35
C SER A 26 -0.71 3.59 -3.47
N GLY A 27 -0.19 3.77 -4.69
CA GLY A 27 -0.53 2.94 -5.85
C GLY A 27 -0.22 1.46 -5.64
N ALA A 28 0.65 1.11 -4.68
CA ALA A 28 1.05 -0.25 -4.34
C ALA A 28 -0.14 -1.18 -4.06
N VAL A 29 -1.23 -0.65 -3.48
CA VAL A 29 -2.43 -1.43 -3.14
C VAL A 29 -3.09 -2.02 -4.40
N PHE A 30 -3.06 -1.27 -5.51
CA PHE A 30 -3.71 -1.65 -6.77
C PHE A 30 -2.72 -2.16 -7.82
N LEU A 31 -1.44 -1.81 -7.68
CA LEU A 31 -0.38 -2.30 -8.55
C LEU A 31 -0.14 -3.80 -8.34
N LEU A 32 -0.21 -4.29 -7.11
CA LEU A 32 0.10 -5.70 -6.84
C LEU A 32 -0.80 -6.67 -7.61
N PRO A 33 -2.14 -6.52 -7.63
CA PRO A 33 -3.00 -7.38 -8.43
C PRO A 33 -2.66 -7.38 -9.93
N VAL A 34 -2.17 -6.26 -10.46
CA VAL A 34 -1.66 -6.16 -11.84
C VAL A 34 -0.35 -6.92 -11.98
N GLN A 35 0.58 -6.80 -11.02
CA GLN A 35 1.82 -7.57 -11.02
C GLN A 35 1.57 -9.09 -11.00
N VAL A 36 0.59 -9.56 -10.22
CA VAL A 36 0.23 -10.99 -10.18
C VAL A 36 -0.50 -11.43 -11.45
N SER A 37 -1.55 -10.71 -11.85
CA SER A 37 -2.52 -11.22 -12.82
C SER A 37 -2.20 -10.86 -14.27
N VAL A 38 -1.49 -9.76 -14.48
CA VAL A 38 -1.16 -9.24 -15.82
C VAL A 38 0.32 -9.47 -16.13
N LEU A 39 1.20 -9.17 -15.17
CA LEU A 39 2.65 -9.27 -15.36
C LEU A 39 3.23 -10.63 -14.96
N GLY A 40 2.43 -11.50 -14.35
CA GLY A 40 2.81 -12.88 -14.04
C GLY A 40 3.92 -13.02 -13.01
N VAL A 41 4.10 -12.03 -12.12
CA VAL A 41 5.17 -12.07 -11.11
C VAL A 41 4.89 -13.20 -10.12
N PRO A 42 5.84 -14.11 -9.87
CA PRO A 42 5.63 -15.26 -9.00
C PRO A 42 5.37 -14.84 -7.55
N SER A 43 4.65 -15.70 -6.84
CA SER A 43 4.45 -15.61 -5.40
C SER A 43 5.53 -16.47 -4.71
N PRO A 44 6.32 -15.95 -3.74
CA PRO A 44 6.15 -14.68 -3.02
C PRO A 44 6.85 -13.42 -3.59
N ALA A 45 7.73 -13.52 -4.61
CA ALA A 45 8.53 -12.41 -5.19
C ALA A 45 7.75 -11.14 -5.55
N VAL A 46 6.47 -11.26 -5.88
CA VAL A 46 5.59 -10.10 -6.16
C VAL A 46 5.52 -9.12 -4.99
N THR A 47 5.64 -9.62 -3.76
CA THR A 47 5.53 -8.82 -2.55
C THR A 47 6.70 -7.85 -2.39
N PRO A 48 7.98 -8.29 -2.40
CA PRO A 48 9.11 -7.37 -2.38
C PRO A 48 9.25 -6.54 -3.66
N THR A 49 8.78 -7.03 -4.81
CA THR A 49 8.71 -6.23 -6.05
C THR A 49 7.79 -5.01 -5.88
N ASN A 50 6.64 -5.18 -5.21
CA ASN A 50 5.72 -4.09 -4.90
C ASN A 50 6.24 -3.16 -3.79
N LEU A 51 7.04 -3.66 -2.85
CA LEU A 51 7.75 -2.82 -1.88
C LEU A 51 8.82 -1.95 -2.57
N LEU A 52 9.54 -2.47 -3.57
CA LEU A 52 10.47 -1.67 -4.38
C LEU A 52 9.75 -0.51 -5.09
N PHE A 53 8.55 -0.75 -5.62
CA PHE A 53 7.71 0.33 -6.18
C PHE A 53 7.54 1.48 -5.18
N ASN A 54 7.20 1.18 -3.91
CA ASN A 54 7.05 2.19 -2.86
C ASN A 54 8.37 2.88 -2.49
N VAL A 55 9.50 2.14 -2.51
CA VAL A 55 10.82 2.70 -2.23
C VAL A 55 11.19 3.76 -3.27
N VAL A 56 10.84 3.55 -4.54
CA VAL A 56 11.14 4.51 -5.62
C VAL A 56 10.10 5.62 -5.73
N ALA A 57 8.81 5.31 -5.60
CA ALA A 57 7.73 6.30 -5.72
C ALA A 57 7.55 7.16 -4.46
N GLY A 58 7.84 6.61 -3.27
CA GLY A 58 7.64 7.24 -1.98
C GLY A 58 8.38 8.58 -1.75
N PRO A 59 9.65 8.74 -2.15
CA PRO A 59 10.39 9.98 -1.98
C PRO A 59 9.67 11.21 -2.55
N GLY A 60 9.07 11.12 -3.74
CA GLY A 60 8.33 12.23 -4.34
C GLY A 60 7.14 12.68 -3.49
N ALA A 61 6.39 11.72 -2.94
CA ALA A 61 5.27 12.00 -2.03
C ALA A 61 5.74 12.60 -0.70
N LEU A 62 6.88 12.14 -0.16
CA LEU A 62 7.46 12.65 1.09
C LEU A 62 8.00 14.06 0.95
N LEU A 63 8.72 14.38 -0.13
CA LEU A 63 9.28 15.70 -0.38
C LEU A 63 8.20 16.79 -0.38
N ARG A 64 7.01 16.49 -0.91
CA ARG A 64 5.85 17.39 -0.89
C ARG A 64 5.40 17.73 0.54
N HIS A 65 5.45 16.78 1.46
CA HIS A 65 5.02 16.97 2.86
C HIS A 65 6.17 17.40 3.79
N ARG A 66 7.41 17.39 3.30
CA ARG A 66 8.59 17.87 4.05
C ARG A 66 8.49 19.36 4.38
N LYS A 67 7.99 20.17 3.44
CA LYS A 67 7.77 21.61 3.65
C LYS A 67 6.73 21.91 4.75
N ALA A 68 5.86 20.96 5.09
CA ALA A 68 4.84 21.12 6.12
C ALA A 68 5.34 20.77 7.55
N GLY A 69 6.61 20.37 7.72
CA GLY A 69 7.24 20.19 9.05
C GLY A 69 6.73 19.02 9.90
N ARG A 70 5.86 18.15 9.37
CA ARG A 70 5.14 17.11 10.15
C ARG A 70 5.65 15.69 9.98
N LEU A 71 6.66 15.45 9.17
CA LEU A 71 7.18 14.09 8.91
C LEU A 71 7.79 13.42 10.16
N GLY A 72 8.36 14.18 11.10
CA GLY A 72 8.96 13.67 12.34
C GLY A 72 8.02 13.64 13.56
N GLY A 73 6.72 13.84 13.37
CA GLY A 73 5.76 14.01 14.47
C GLY A 73 5.66 12.79 15.40
N PRO A 74 5.09 12.95 16.62
CA PRO A 74 4.87 11.85 17.56
C PRO A 74 4.04 10.71 16.94
N LEU A 75 3.03 11.05 16.13
CA LEU A 75 2.22 10.06 15.42
C LEU A 75 3.07 9.28 14.43
N THR A 76 3.90 9.94 13.61
CA THR A 76 4.76 9.24 12.65
C THR A 76 5.69 8.26 13.33
N ARG A 77 6.35 8.67 14.43
CA ARG A 77 7.22 7.78 15.22
C ARG A 77 6.45 6.59 15.78
N LEU A 78 5.25 6.81 16.31
CA LEU A 78 4.39 5.74 16.81
C LEU A 78 4.00 4.74 15.71
N LEU A 79 3.61 5.24 14.54
CA LEU A 79 3.23 4.39 13.40
C LEU A 79 4.43 3.60 12.90
N ILE A 80 5.60 4.23 12.74
CA ILE A 80 6.84 3.54 12.33
C ILE A 80 7.23 2.48 13.36
N ALA A 81 7.27 2.83 14.64
CA ALA A 81 7.64 1.91 15.72
C ALA A 81 6.73 0.68 15.80
N GLY A 82 5.44 0.81 15.48
CA GLY A 82 4.53 -0.33 15.40
C GLY A 82 4.60 -1.09 14.08
N THR A 83 4.65 -0.38 12.94
CA THR A 83 4.59 -1.01 11.61
C THR A 83 5.88 -1.72 11.20
N VAL A 84 7.04 -1.24 11.64
CA VAL A 84 8.35 -1.85 11.31
C VAL A 84 8.48 -3.29 11.84
N PRO A 85 8.29 -3.59 13.14
CA PRO A 85 8.31 -4.99 13.58
C PRO A 85 7.19 -5.80 12.91
N GLY A 86 6.03 -5.18 12.68
CA GLY A 86 4.93 -5.82 11.96
C GLY A 86 5.32 -6.24 10.53
N VAL A 87 5.98 -5.37 9.75
CA VAL A 87 6.34 -5.67 8.35
C VAL A 87 7.35 -6.81 8.26
N VAL A 88 8.28 -6.88 9.22
CA VAL A 88 9.27 -7.96 9.32
C VAL A 88 8.55 -9.29 9.60
N VAL A 89 7.68 -9.33 10.61
CA VAL A 89 6.87 -10.51 10.93
C VAL A 89 5.97 -10.89 9.74
N GLY A 90 5.35 -9.92 9.08
CA GLY A 90 4.53 -10.13 7.89
C GLY A 90 5.32 -10.73 6.73
N ALA A 91 6.56 -10.30 6.52
CA ALA A 91 7.44 -10.86 5.49
C ALA A 91 7.80 -12.33 5.79
N VAL A 92 8.11 -12.65 7.05
CA VAL A 92 8.35 -14.03 7.49
C VAL A 92 7.09 -14.89 7.28
N ILE A 93 5.92 -14.42 7.71
CA ILE A 93 4.63 -15.11 7.49
C ILE A 93 4.38 -15.34 6.00
N ARG A 94 4.65 -14.34 5.15
CA ARG A 94 4.46 -14.47 3.71
C ARG A 94 5.32 -15.56 3.09
N VAL A 95 6.58 -15.65 3.50
CA VAL A 95 7.53 -16.63 2.95
C VAL A 95 7.19 -18.04 3.44
N PHE A 96 6.91 -18.22 4.73
CA PHE A 96 6.78 -19.56 5.31
C PHE A 96 5.34 -20.08 5.43
N ALA A 97 4.35 -19.22 5.69
CA ALA A 97 2.96 -19.63 5.92
C ALA A 97 2.04 -19.35 4.72
N VAL A 98 2.37 -18.38 3.88
CA VAL A 98 1.56 -17.99 2.71
C VAL A 98 2.39 -18.02 1.42
N PRO A 99 3.19 -19.06 1.09
CA PRO A 99 4.02 -19.03 -0.12
C PRO A 99 3.18 -19.11 -1.41
N GLY A 100 2.07 -19.84 -1.37
CA GLY A 100 1.26 -20.16 -2.55
C GLY A 100 0.32 -19.03 -3.02
N PRO A 101 0.01 -18.95 -4.32
CA PRO A 101 -0.84 -17.90 -4.90
C PRO A 101 -2.30 -17.95 -4.42
N ARG A 102 -2.84 -19.14 -4.08
CA ARG A 102 -4.22 -19.28 -3.60
C ARG A 102 -4.45 -18.59 -2.25
N LEU A 103 -3.65 -18.95 -1.24
CA LEU A 103 -3.72 -18.33 0.09
C LEU A 103 -3.43 -16.82 0.02
N PHE A 104 -2.51 -16.42 -0.85
CA PHE A 104 -2.23 -15.02 -1.07
C PHE A 104 -3.44 -14.28 -1.68
N ARG A 105 -4.07 -14.80 -2.75
CA ARG A 105 -5.30 -14.20 -3.32
C ARG A 105 -6.44 -14.11 -2.31
N LEU A 106 -6.61 -15.14 -1.47
CA LEU A 106 -7.61 -15.13 -0.39
C LEU A 106 -7.32 -14.00 0.61
N PHE A 107 -6.06 -13.86 1.03
CA PHE A 107 -5.63 -12.78 1.90
C PHE A 107 -5.91 -11.40 1.28
N VAL A 108 -5.61 -11.22 -0.01
CA VAL A 108 -5.91 -9.98 -0.75
C VAL A 108 -7.41 -9.72 -0.82
N ALA A 109 -8.24 -10.74 -1.05
CA ALA A 109 -9.69 -10.61 -1.06
C ALA A 109 -10.24 -10.16 0.30
N VAL A 110 -9.79 -10.80 1.39
CA VAL A 110 -10.15 -10.46 2.76
C VAL A 110 -9.70 -9.05 3.14
N LEU A 111 -8.61 -8.56 2.55
CA LEU A 111 -8.11 -7.19 2.80
C LEU A 111 -8.86 -6.14 1.98
N LEU A 112 -9.00 -6.34 0.66
CA LEU A 112 -9.50 -5.33 -0.27
C LEU A 112 -11.02 -5.23 -0.31
N LEU A 113 -11.74 -6.35 -0.15
CA LEU A 113 -13.19 -6.35 -0.25
C LEU A 113 -13.84 -5.53 0.89
N PRO A 114 -13.50 -5.73 2.17
CA PRO A 114 -14.03 -4.89 3.24
C PRO A 114 -13.57 -3.42 3.12
N LEU A 115 -12.33 -3.19 2.70
CA LEU A 115 -11.81 -1.83 2.48
C LEU A 115 -12.57 -1.10 1.38
N GLY A 116 -12.83 -1.77 0.26
CA GLY A 116 -13.58 -1.23 -0.88
C GLY A 116 -15.02 -0.90 -0.52
N LEU A 117 -15.72 -1.83 0.13
CA LEU A 117 -17.08 -1.62 0.64
C LEU A 117 -17.13 -0.46 1.63
N TRP A 118 -16.17 -0.39 2.55
CA TRP A 118 -16.07 0.69 3.51
C TRP A 118 -15.85 2.05 2.84
N LEU A 119 -15.00 2.14 1.82
CA LEU A 119 -14.78 3.36 1.03
C LEU A 119 -16.06 3.81 0.32
N TRP A 120 -16.81 2.85 -0.25
CA TRP A 120 -18.12 3.12 -0.86
C TRP A 120 -19.11 3.71 0.15
N ILE A 121 -19.32 3.01 1.27
CA ILE A 121 -20.28 3.43 2.31
C ILE A 121 -19.93 4.82 2.85
N ARG A 122 -18.64 5.06 3.18
CA ARG A 122 -18.16 6.37 3.67
C ARG A 122 -18.35 7.50 2.67
N THR A 123 -18.24 7.21 1.37
CA THR A 123 -18.35 8.23 0.32
C THR A 123 -19.81 8.55 -0.02
N LEU A 124 -20.70 7.56 0.09
CA LEU A 124 -22.14 7.73 -0.13
C LEU A 124 -22.87 8.26 1.10
N ARG A 125 -22.39 7.92 2.31
CA ARG A 125 -22.91 8.39 3.59
C ARG A 125 -21.80 9.11 4.35
N PRO A 126 -21.55 10.41 4.05
CA PRO A 126 -20.64 11.21 4.86
C PRO A 126 -21.18 11.22 6.29
N GLY A 127 -20.54 10.46 7.17
CA GLY A 127 -20.92 10.45 8.58
C GLY A 127 -20.76 11.86 9.16
N SER A 128 -21.77 12.32 9.89
CA SER A 128 -21.74 13.53 10.72
C SER A 128 -20.74 13.32 11.88
N GLY A 129 -19.45 13.32 11.57
CA GLY A 129 -18.39 12.94 12.51
C GLY A 129 -18.02 14.06 13.47
N ARG A 130 -18.69 14.10 14.63
CA ARG A 130 -18.13 14.70 15.86
C ARG A 130 -16.75 14.09 16.12
N ALA A 131 -15.75 14.93 16.37
CA ALA A 131 -14.40 14.50 16.72
C ALA A 131 -14.44 13.69 18.03
N THR A 132 -14.44 12.36 17.93
CA THR A 132 -14.18 11.51 19.09
C THR A 132 -12.72 11.67 19.49
N GLY A 133 -12.45 11.76 20.79
CA GLY A 133 -11.15 12.13 21.36
C GLY A 133 -9.95 11.38 20.77
N ARG A 134 -8.76 11.99 20.94
CA ARG A 134 -7.47 11.44 20.45
C ARG A 134 -7.39 9.93 20.73
N PRO A 135 -7.23 9.08 19.69
CA PRO A 135 -7.15 7.63 19.92
C PRO A 135 -5.98 7.32 20.84
N SER A 136 -6.22 6.40 21.78
CA SER A 136 -5.20 5.90 22.70
C SER A 136 -3.93 5.51 21.95
N ALA A 137 -2.77 5.91 22.49
CA ALA A 137 -1.47 5.57 21.90
C ALA A 137 -1.28 4.05 21.79
N ARG A 138 -1.79 3.27 22.76
CA ARG A 138 -1.74 1.80 22.75
C ARG A 138 -2.62 1.22 21.64
N THR A 139 -3.83 1.74 21.45
CA THR A 139 -4.72 1.30 20.37
C THR A 139 -4.14 1.62 18.99
N THR A 140 -3.48 2.77 18.87
CA THR A 140 -2.80 3.17 17.63
C THR A 140 -1.57 2.30 17.37
N ALA A 141 -0.80 1.97 18.41
CA ALA A 141 0.37 1.08 18.29
C ALA A 141 -0.01 -0.35 17.90
N THR A 142 -1.01 -0.94 18.57
CA THR A 142 -1.51 -2.30 18.26
C THR A 142 -2.05 -2.38 16.84
N LEU A 143 -2.80 -1.36 16.41
CA LEU A 143 -3.23 -1.23 15.03
C LEU A 143 -2.04 -1.13 14.06
N ALA A 144 -1.04 -0.31 14.39
CA ALA A 144 0.16 -0.15 13.57
C ALA A 144 0.93 -1.48 13.41
N VAL A 145 1.02 -2.30 14.46
CA VAL A 145 1.61 -3.64 14.37
C VAL A 145 0.79 -4.54 13.45
N ALA A 146 -0.52 -4.66 13.69
CA ALA A 146 -1.41 -5.52 12.89
C ALA A 146 -1.41 -5.13 11.40
N VAL A 147 -1.48 -3.83 11.12
CA VAL A 147 -1.42 -3.28 9.77
C VAL A 147 -0.01 -3.44 9.16
N GLY A 148 1.04 -3.36 9.97
CA GLY A 148 2.41 -3.69 9.55
C GLY A 148 2.52 -5.13 9.08
N ILE A 149 1.97 -6.09 9.84
CA ILE A 149 1.93 -7.51 9.46
C ILE A 149 1.18 -7.70 8.14
N ALA A 150 -0.05 -7.19 8.06
CA ALA A 150 -0.84 -7.27 6.83
C ALA A 150 -0.13 -6.58 5.65
N GLY A 151 0.52 -5.44 5.90
CA GLY A 151 1.28 -4.69 4.91
C GLY A 151 2.57 -5.37 4.45
N GLY A 152 3.19 -6.20 5.30
CA GLY A 152 4.35 -7.03 4.97
C GLY A 152 3.98 -8.28 4.19
N ILE A 153 2.84 -8.89 4.50
CA ILE A 153 2.26 -10.00 3.73
C ILE A 153 1.85 -9.52 2.34
N TYR A 154 1.18 -8.36 2.27
CA TYR A 154 0.69 -7.79 1.02
C TYR A 154 1.74 -6.98 0.26
N GLY A 155 2.84 -6.54 0.87
CA GLY A 155 3.84 -5.75 0.14
C GLY A 155 3.40 -4.31 -0.16
N ILE A 156 2.52 -3.72 0.64
CA ILE A 156 2.06 -2.33 0.47
C ILE A 156 2.69 -1.34 1.44
N GLY A 157 3.43 -1.82 2.44
CA GLY A 157 4.07 -0.97 3.46
C GLY A 157 3.16 -0.44 4.57
N GLY A 158 1.95 -0.99 4.78
CA GLY A 158 1.12 -0.75 5.99
C GLY A 158 0.53 0.66 6.20
N GLY A 159 1.30 1.74 6.01
CA GLY A 159 0.85 3.12 6.20
C GLY A 159 -0.30 3.52 5.29
N SER A 160 -0.36 2.96 4.07
CA SER A 160 -1.49 3.13 3.13
C SER A 160 -2.83 2.64 3.69
N LEU A 161 -2.83 1.64 4.58
CA LEU A 161 -4.03 1.20 5.31
C LEU A 161 -4.27 2.02 6.59
N LEU A 162 -3.21 2.44 7.28
CA LEU A 162 -3.33 3.28 8.48
C LEU A 162 -3.98 4.62 8.16
N GLY A 163 -3.73 5.18 6.97
CA GLY A 163 -4.30 6.45 6.53
C GLY A 163 -5.83 6.50 6.65
N PRO A 164 -6.56 5.69 5.85
CA PRO A 164 -8.02 5.65 5.90
C PRO A 164 -8.57 5.25 7.28
N ILE A 165 -7.94 4.31 7.98
CA ILE A 165 -8.41 3.83 9.28
C ILE A 165 -8.33 4.94 10.35
N LEU A 166 -7.23 5.68 10.43
CA LEU A 166 -7.05 6.76 11.41
C LEU A 166 -7.91 7.98 11.10
N VAL A 167 -8.06 8.33 9.82
CA VAL A 167 -9.02 9.36 9.38
C VAL A 167 -10.45 8.94 9.70
N GLY A 168 -10.77 7.66 9.52
CA GLY A 168 -12.04 7.07 9.91
C GLY A 168 -12.35 7.23 11.40
N ARG A 169 -11.31 7.18 12.25
CA ARG A 169 -11.39 7.43 13.69
C ARG A 169 -11.38 8.92 14.10
N GLY A 170 -11.47 9.83 13.13
CA GLY A 170 -11.55 11.28 13.37
C GLY A 170 -10.21 11.98 13.55
N VAL A 171 -9.07 11.29 13.30
CA VAL A 171 -7.77 11.95 13.34
C VAL A 171 -7.63 12.87 12.11
N PRO A 172 -7.24 14.15 12.28
CA PRO A 172 -7.08 15.08 11.18
C PRO A 172 -6.17 14.55 10.06
N VAL A 173 -6.66 14.62 8.81
CA VAL A 173 -5.94 14.18 7.60
C VAL A 173 -4.55 14.81 7.51
N ALA A 174 -4.43 16.08 7.89
CA ALA A 174 -3.16 16.82 7.87
C ALA A 174 -2.09 16.32 8.86
N MET A 175 -2.47 15.45 9.82
CA MET A 175 -1.53 14.71 10.67
C MET A 175 -1.33 13.28 10.17
N VAL A 176 -2.40 12.64 9.70
CA VAL A 176 -2.36 11.23 9.27
C VAL A 176 -1.60 11.04 7.96
N ALA A 177 -1.86 11.87 6.94
CA ALA A 177 -1.25 11.73 5.62
C ALA A 177 0.30 11.70 5.65
N PRO A 178 1.00 12.67 6.27
CA PRO A 178 2.47 12.62 6.37
C PRO A 178 2.96 11.43 7.19
N ALA A 179 2.26 11.06 8.26
CA ALA A 179 2.65 9.92 9.12
C ALA A 179 2.51 8.58 8.39
N ALA A 180 1.40 8.40 7.65
CA ALA A 180 1.12 7.22 6.84
C ALA A 180 2.11 7.08 5.68
N LEU A 181 2.43 8.16 4.96
CA LEU A 181 3.41 8.13 3.87
C LEU A 181 4.82 7.80 4.39
N ALA A 182 5.26 8.43 5.48
CA ALA A 182 6.56 8.14 6.09
C ALA A 182 6.64 6.69 6.60
N SER A 183 5.60 6.22 7.28
CA SER A 183 5.50 4.82 7.70
C SER A 183 5.53 3.86 6.50
N THR A 184 4.82 4.18 5.41
CA THR A 184 4.83 3.36 4.18
C THR A 184 6.22 3.27 3.55
N PHE A 185 6.93 4.39 3.45
CA PHE A 185 8.27 4.41 2.90
C PHE A 185 9.25 3.60 3.76
N VAL A 186 9.29 3.85 5.07
CA VAL A 186 10.21 3.17 5.99
C VAL A 186 9.96 1.66 6.01
N THR A 187 8.69 1.24 6.13
CA THR A 187 8.34 -0.19 6.10
C THR A 187 8.57 -0.82 4.73
N SER A 188 8.51 -0.07 3.64
CA SER A 188 8.83 -0.60 2.32
C SER A 188 10.33 -0.86 2.17
N VAL A 189 11.17 0.04 2.67
CA VAL A 189 12.63 -0.18 2.74
C VAL A 189 12.94 -1.39 3.63
N VAL A 190 12.41 -1.42 4.86
CA VAL A 190 12.65 -2.52 5.81
C VAL A 190 12.11 -3.85 5.28
N GLY A 191 10.90 -3.85 4.73
CA GLY A 191 10.28 -5.05 4.17
C GLY A 191 11.07 -5.58 2.98
N ALA A 192 11.44 -4.72 2.01
CA ALA A 192 12.26 -5.13 0.87
C ALA A 192 13.61 -5.70 1.33
N ALA A 193 14.27 -5.07 2.31
CA ALA A 193 15.49 -5.59 2.91
C ALA A 193 15.29 -6.94 3.62
N THR A 194 14.16 -7.13 4.30
CA THR A 194 13.80 -8.39 4.97
C THR A 194 13.62 -9.51 3.96
N TYR A 195 12.87 -9.28 2.88
CA TYR A 195 12.73 -10.26 1.79
C TYR A 195 14.06 -10.56 1.09
N ALA A 196 14.90 -9.55 0.87
CA ALA A 196 16.24 -9.76 0.32
C ALA A 196 17.08 -10.67 1.24
N LEU A 197 17.05 -10.44 2.55
CA LEU A 197 17.76 -11.30 3.51
C LEU A 197 17.17 -12.73 3.57
N LEU A 198 15.85 -12.87 3.57
CA LEU A 198 15.19 -14.18 3.51
C LEU A 198 15.53 -14.95 2.22
N SER A 199 15.70 -14.24 1.10
CA SER A 199 16.09 -14.86 -0.18
C SER A 199 17.51 -15.45 -0.17
N LEU A 200 18.39 -15.02 0.75
CA LEU A 200 19.73 -15.60 0.91
C LEU A 200 19.72 -16.93 1.68
N THR A 201 18.68 -17.18 2.47
CA THR A 201 18.60 -18.31 3.40
C THR A 201 17.55 -19.35 3.02
N THR A 202 16.61 -18.97 2.15
CA THR A 202 15.46 -19.81 1.77
C THR A 202 15.46 -20.03 0.26
N THR A 203 15.27 -21.27 -0.17
CA THR A 203 15.14 -21.64 -1.58
C THR A 203 13.75 -21.26 -2.11
N GLY A 204 13.70 -20.52 -3.21
CA GLY A 204 12.47 -20.16 -3.92
C GLY A 204 12.52 -18.74 -4.50
N ASP A 205 11.54 -18.40 -5.34
CA ASP A 205 11.41 -17.07 -5.96
C ASP A 205 10.91 -16.04 -4.93
N ILE A 206 11.80 -15.66 -4.02
CA ILE A 206 11.55 -14.71 -2.93
C ILE A 206 12.17 -13.35 -3.24
N ALA A 207 13.25 -13.31 -4.02
CA ALA A 207 13.92 -12.07 -4.38
C ALA A 207 12.98 -11.14 -5.19
N PRO A 208 13.08 -9.82 -5.01
CA PRO A 208 12.33 -8.89 -5.85
C PRO A 208 12.79 -8.95 -7.30
N ASP A 209 11.85 -8.75 -8.23
CA ASP A 209 12.18 -8.39 -9.59
C ASP A 209 12.60 -6.92 -9.61
N TRP A 210 13.92 -6.69 -9.64
CA TRP A 210 14.50 -5.36 -9.60
C TRP A 210 14.08 -4.51 -10.80
N LEU A 211 14.13 -5.07 -12.01
CA LEU A 211 13.80 -4.29 -13.21
C LEU A 211 12.35 -3.86 -13.14
N LEU A 212 11.44 -4.80 -12.86
CA LEU A 212 10.02 -4.48 -12.79
C LEU A 212 9.68 -3.54 -11.63
N GLY A 213 10.22 -3.80 -10.43
CA GLY A 213 10.01 -2.96 -9.25
C GLY A 213 10.49 -1.53 -9.47
N LEU A 214 11.67 -1.35 -10.07
CA LEU A 214 12.21 -0.04 -10.43
C LEU A 214 11.41 0.64 -11.54
N SER A 215 11.03 -0.09 -12.60
CA SER A 215 10.21 0.46 -13.69
C SER A 215 8.84 0.91 -13.20
N CYS A 216 8.13 0.06 -12.44
CA CYS A 216 6.88 0.42 -11.78
C CYS A 216 7.07 1.63 -10.86
N GLY A 217 8.15 1.62 -10.07
CA GLY A 217 8.48 2.69 -9.13
C GLY A 217 8.70 4.04 -9.79
N LEU A 218 9.44 4.08 -10.91
CA LEU A 218 9.66 5.29 -11.70
C LEU A 218 8.35 5.79 -12.32
N GLY A 219 7.55 4.87 -12.88
CA GLY A 219 6.20 5.19 -13.34
C GLY A 219 5.36 5.78 -12.21
N GLY A 220 5.41 5.19 -11.03
CA GLY A 220 4.69 5.65 -9.84
C GLY A 220 5.16 7.00 -9.32
N LEU A 221 6.46 7.30 -9.40
CA LEU A 221 7.01 8.60 -9.05
C LEU A 221 6.45 9.70 -9.95
N ILE A 222 6.50 9.48 -11.27
CA ILE A 222 5.98 10.42 -12.28
C ILE A 222 4.46 10.53 -12.16
N GLY A 223 3.76 9.40 -12.10
CA GLY A 223 2.31 9.36 -11.98
C GLY A 223 1.82 9.99 -10.68
N GLY A 224 2.54 9.78 -9.58
CA GLY A 224 2.24 10.42 -8.31
C GLY A 224 2.42 11.93 -8.35
N PHE A 225 3.46 12.41 -9.04
CA PHE A 225 3.65 13.84 -9.29
C PHE A 225 2.52 14.43 -10.14
N LEU A 226 2.17 13.79 -11.25
CA LEU A 226 1.07 14.22 -12.13
C LEU A 226 -0.28 14.19 -11.41
N GLY A 227 -0.61 13.10 -10.73
CA GLY A 227 -1.85 12.96 -9.95
C GLY A 227 -1.95 14.04 -8.87
N ALA A 228 -0.85 14.35 -8.17
CA ALA A 228 -0.82 15.45 -7.21
C ALA A 228 -1.12 16.82 -7.85
N HIS A 229 -0.68 17.07 -9.08
CA HIS A 229 -0.99 18.31 -9.81
C HIS A 229 -2.43 18.34 -10.32
N LEU A 230 -3.01 17.19 -10.66
CA LEU A 230 -4.41 17.07 -11.07
C LEU A 230 -5.40 17.10 -9.91
N GLN A 231 -4.93 16.85 -8.67
CA GLN A 231 -5.75 16.81 -7.47
C GLN A 231 -6.74 17.98 -7.31
N PRO A 232 -6.39 19.26 -7.57
CA PRO A 232 -7.32 20.38 -7.44
C PRO A 232 -8.48 20.36 -8.45
N TYR A 233 -8.32 19.67 -9.57
CA TYR A 233 -9.28 19.63 -10.68
C TYR A 233 -10.18 18.39 -10.61
N LEU A 234 -9.85 17.41 -9.77
CA LEU A 234 -10.54 16.12 -9.72
C LEU A 234 -11.55 16.08 -8.56
N PRO A 235 -12.82 15.75 -8.82
CA PRO A 235 -13.81 15.61 -7.77
C PRO A 235 -13.46 14.45 -6.83
N GLU A 236 -13.14 14.77 -5.58
CA GLU A 236 -12.70 13.81 -4.56
C GLU A 236 -13.69 12.63 -4.39
N LYS A 237 -14.99 12.91 -4.49
CA LYS A 237 -16.05 11.89 -4.42
C LYS A 237 -15.90 10.85 -5.53
N VAL A 238 -15.60 11.26 -6.76
CA VAL A 238 -15.44 10.36 -7.90
C VAL A 238 -14.21 9.49 -7.72
N LEU A 239 -13.09 10.09 -7.30
CA LEU A 239 -11.86 9.34 -7.04
C LEU A 239 -12.05 8.30 -5.94
N ARG A 240 -12.67 8.67 -4.81
CA ARG A 240 -12.95 7.73 -3.72
C ARG A 240 -13.88 6.60 -4.14
N LEU A 241 -14.93 6.90 -4.92
CA LEU A 241 -15.82 5.88 -5.49
C LEU A 241 -15.09 4.95 -6.46
N LEU A 242 -14.24 5.49 -7.34
CA LEU A 242 -13.44 4.71 -8.28
C LEU A 242 -12.50 3.76 -7.53
N LEU A 243 -11.76 4.24 -6.53
CA LEU A 243 -10.89 3.40 -5.70
C LEU A 243 -11.68 2.34 -4.92
N GLY A 244 -12.84 2.70 -4.37
CA GLY A 244 -13.72 1.74 -3.68
C GLY A 244 -14.26 0.65 -4.62
N SER A 245 -14.65 1.03 -5.84
CA SER A 245 -15.09 0.09 -6.88
C SER A 245 -13.96 -0.83 -7.33
N LEU A 246 -12.75 -0.30 -7.55
CA LEU A 246 -11.56 -1.09 -7.89
C LEU A 246 -11.23 -2.09 -6.78
N ALA A 247 -11.19 -1.65 -5.52
CA ALA A 247 -10.88 -2.52 -4.38
C ALA A 247 -11.93 -3.63 -4.21
N THR A 248 -13.22 -3.28 -4.32
CA THR A 248 -14.31 -4.25 -4.24
C THR A 248 -14.28 -5.24 -5.41
N GLY A 249 -14.04 -4.75 -6.63
CA GLY A 249 -13.96 -5.57 -7.84
C GLY A 249 -12.78 -6.55 -7.79
N ILE A 250 -11.59 -6.07 -7.45
CA ILE A 250 -10.40 -6.93 -7.28
C ILE A 250 -10.61 -7.94 -6.15
N GLY A 251 -11.14 -7.48 -5.01
CA GLY A 251 -11.42 -8.36 -3.88
C GLY A 251 -12.41 -9.47 -4.22
N THR A 252 -13.47 -9.14 -4.97
CA THR A 252 -14.47 -10.11 -5.45
C THR A 252 -13.86 -11.07 -6.47
N LEU A 253 -13.09 -10.56 -7.43
CA LEU A 253 -12.40 -11.38 -8.44
C LEU A 253 -11.50 -12.42 -7.77
N TYR A 254 -10.72 -12.02 -6.77
CA TYR A 254 -9.82 -12.94 -6.06
C TYR A 254 -10.55 -13.90 -5.11
N ALA A 255 -11.68 -13.48 -4.53
CA ALA A 255 -12.56 -14.38 -3.79
C ALA A 255 -13.12 -15.48 -4.72
N VAL A 256 -13.60 -15.12 -5.92
CA VAL A 256 -14.09 -16.10 -6.90
C VAL A 256 -12.97 -17.03 -7.37
N GLN A 257 -11.79 -16.49 -7.69
CA GLN A 257 -10.63 -17.28 -8.12
C GLN A 257 -10.05 -18.21 -7.04
N THR A 258 -10.43 -18.04 -5.78
CA THR A 258 -9.98 -18.93 -4.69
C THR A 258 -10.96 -20.06 -4.41
N LEU A 259 -12.20 -19.95 -4.90
CA LEU A 259 -13.22 -20.98 -4.83
C LEU A 259 -13.18 -21.96 -6.02
N ASN A 260 -12.55 -21.55 -7.12
CA ASN A 260 -12.31 -22.36 -8.33
C ASN A 260 -10.90 -22.96 -8.32
#